data_AF-A0A8T5MEN0-F1
#
_entry.id   AF-A0A8T5MEN0-F1
#
_cell.length_a   1.000
_cell.length_b   1.000
_cell.length_c   1.000
_cell.angle_alpha   90.00
_cell.angle_beta   90.00
_cell.angle_gamma   90.00
#
_symmetry.space_group_name_H-M   'P 1'
#
loop_
_entity.id
_entity.type
_entity.pdbx_description
1 polymer ?
#
loop_
_entity_poly.entity_id
_entity_poly.type
_entity_poly.pdbx_seq_one_letter_code
_entity_poly.pdbx_strand_id
1 'polypeptide(L)' 'MMFIRTKKKDGRIYYYIVKAIRKKNKVQQKVLMYLGTAEILFKKLKLLKKSRN' A
#
# COMPACT_ATOMS: atom_id res chain seq x y z
N MET A 1 13.03 -4.88 3.42
CA MET A 1 11.69 -5.50 3.59
C MET A 1 10.65 -4.70 2.81
N MET A 2 9.73 -5.36 2.12
CA MET A 2 8.54 -4.73 1.51
C MET A 2 7.31 -5.03 2.35
N PHE A 3 6.43 -4.04 2.53
CA PHE A 3 5.20 -4.20 3.31
C PHE A 3 4.16 -3.15 2.92
N ILE A 4 2.92 -3.38 3.34
CA ILE A 4 1.82 -2.43 3.18
C ILE A 4 1.86 -1.43 4.34
N ARG A 5 1.86 -0.14 4.01
CA ARG A 5 1.74 0.97 4.95
C ARG A 5 0.39 1.65 4.79
N THR A 6 -0.20 2.04 5.91
CA THR A 6 -1.39 2.90 5.95
C THR A 6 -1.03 4.35 6.27
N LYS A 7 -1.83 5.28 5.76
CA LYS A 7 -1.79 6.71 6.13
C LYS A 7 -3.21 7.23 6.24
N LYS A 8 -3.54 7.90 7.34
CA LYS A 8 -4.83 8.61 7.49
C LYS A 8 -4.66 10.05 7.01
N LYS A 9 -5.56 10.53 6.15
CA LYS A 9 -5.62 11.92 5.68
C LYS A 9 -7.08 12.27 5.39
N ASP A 10 -7.55 13.43 5.83
CA ASP A 10 -8.91 13.94 5.55
C ASP A 10 -10.01 12.90 5.87
N GLY A 11 -9.89 12.22 7.02
CA GLY A 11 -10.81 11.17 7.46
C GLY A 11 -10.70 9.83 6.72
N ARG A 12 -9.91 9.74 5.65
CA ARG A 12 -9.76 8.55 4.80
C ARG A 12 -8.46 7.80 5.10
N ILE A 13 -8.47 6.47 4.93
CA ILE A 13 -7.30 5.61 5.07
C ILE A 13 -6.78 5.23 3.70
N TYR A 14 -5.49 5.47 3.47
CA TYR A 14 -4.77 5.24 2.22
C TYR A 14 -3.73 4.15 2.41
N TYR A 15 -3.61 3.26 1.43
CA TYR A 15 -2.73 2.10 1.47
C TYR A 15 -1.62 2.23 0.42
N TYR A 16 -0.41 1.85 0.80
CA TYR A 16 0.79 1.94 -0.06
C TYR A 16 1.64 0.69 0.11
N ILE A 17 2.28 0.22 -0.96
CA ILE A 17 3.42 -0.69 -0.87
C ILE A 17 4.67 0.17 -0.67
N VAL A 18 5.41 -0.11 0.40
CA VAL A 18 6.66 0.58 0.70
C VAL A 18 7.80 -0.43 0.82
N LYS A 19 9.02 0.02 0.54
CA LYS A 19 10.26 -0.72 0.77
C LYS A 19 11.07 -0.01 1.84
N ALA A 20 11.37 -0.71 2.92
CA ALA A 20 12.40 -0.28 3.85
C ALA A 20 13.77 -0.45 3.19
N ILE A 21 14.49 0.66 3.04
CA ILE A 21 15.86 0.74 2.57
C ILE A 21 16.73 1.38 3.66
N ARG A 22 17.94 0.85 3.87
CA ARG A 22 18.92 1.47 4.74
C ARG A 22 19.75 2.45 3.92
N LYS A 23 19.77 3.72 4.30
CA LYS A 23 20.57 4.75 3.64
C LYS A 23 21.42 5.44 4.71
N LYS A 24 22.75 5.30 4.58
CA LYS A 24 23.71 5.63 5.64
C LYS A 24 23.34 4.88 6.94
N ASN A 25 23.10 5.60 8.03
CA ASN A 25 22.73 5.05 9.34
C ASN A 25 21.23 5.16 9.66
N LYS A 26 20.37 5.46 8.67
CA LYS A 26 18.92 5.55 8.89
C LYS A 26 18.15 4.56 8.01
N VAL A 27 17.08 4.01 8.56
CA VAL A 27 16.09 3.24 7.81
C VAL A 27 15.08 4.22 7.22
N GLN A 28 14.95 4.22 5.90
CA GLN A 28 13.98 5.04 5.16
C GLN A 28 12.95 4.12 4.50
N GLN A 29 11.70 4.57 4.45
CA GLN A 29 10.64 3.88 3.73
C GLN A 29 10.42 4.57 2.38
N LYS A 30 10.82 3.91 1.29
CA LYS A 30 10.54 4.38 -0.07
C LYS A 30 9.18 3.86 -0.49
N VAL A 31 8.27 4.75 -0.89
CA VAL A 31 6.98 4.37 -1.48
C VAL A 31 7.24 3.77 -2.86
N LEU A 32 6.71 2.57 -3.10
CA LEU A 32 6.79 1.90 -4.39
C LEU A 32 5.49 2.05 -5.17
N MET A 33 4.34 1.92 -4.50
CA MET A 33 3.04 1.93 -5.17
C MET A 33 1.95 2.42 -4.24
N TYR A 34 1.01 3.21 -4.77
CA TYR A 34 -0.24 3.54 -4.10
C TYR A 34 -1.32 2.52 -4.46
N LEU A 35 -1.97 1.94 -3.45
CA LEU A 35 -2.96 0.88 -3.62
C LEU A 35 -4.39 1.42 -3.73
N GLY A 36 -4.68 2.53 -3.06
CA GLY A 36 -6.03 3.09 -2.96
C GLY A 36 -6.45 3.33 -1.51
N THR A 37 -7.73 3.65 -1.32
CA THR A 37 -8.40 3.53 -0.03
C THR A 37 -8.84 2.09 0.23
N ALA A 38 -9.35 1.80 1.44
CA ALA A 38 -9.86 0.47 1.78
C ALA A 38 -10.92 -0.04 0.78
N GLU A 39 -11.90 0.81 0.46
CA GLU A 39 -12.97 0.48 -0.49
C GLU A 39 -12.43 0.19 -1.90
N ILE A 40 -11.55 1.06 -2.41
CA ILE A 40 -10.96 0.90 -3.75
C ILE A 40 -10.12 -0.38 -3.81
N LEU A 41 -9.31 -0.63 -2.77
CA LEU A 41 -8.48 -1.83 -2.67
C LEU A 41 -9.34 -3.09 -2.63
N PHE A 42 -10.40 -3.11 -1.83
CA PHE A 42 -11.34 -4.23 -1.74
C PHE A 42 -12.00 -4.54 -3.09
N LYS A 43 -12.47 -3.50 -3.81
CA LYS A 43 -13.06 -3.66 -5.14
C LYS A 43 -12.06 -4.28 -6.14
N LYS A 44 -10.81 -3.80 -6.16
CA LYS A 44 -9.75 -4.37 -7.01
C LYS A 44 -9.49 -5.84 -6.69
N LEU A 45 -9.39 -6.20 -5.40
CA LEU A 45 -9.17 -7.58 -4.98
C LEU A 45 -10.33 -8.50 -5.38
N LYS A 46 -11.57 -8.02 -5.26
CA LYS A 46 -12.76 -8.78 -5.69
C LYS A 46 -12.76 -9.05 -7.20
N LEU A 47 -12.39 -8.05 -8.01
CA LEU A 47 -12.26 -8.21 -9.46
C LEU A 47 -11.17 -9.22 -9.83
N LEU A 48 -10.00 -9.14 -9.17
CA LEU A 48 -8.91 -10.09 -9.37
C LEU A 48 -9.30 -11.52 -8.98
N LYS A 49 -10.06 -11.69 -7.88
CA LYS A 49 -10.59 -12.99 -7.47
C LYS A 49 -11.56 -13.56 -8.52
N LYS A 50 -12.46 -12.71 -9.05
CA LYS A 50 -13.43 -13.13 -10.07
C LYS A 50 -12.75 -13.51 -11.39
N SER A 51 -11.69 -12.81 -11.79
CA SER A 51 -10.95 -13.07 -13.03
C SER A 51 -10.09 -14.35 -12.99
N ARG A 52 -9.85 -14.94 -11.81
CA ARG A 52 -9.07 -16.16 -11.64
C ARG A 52 -9.92 -17.44 -11.62
N ASN A 53 -11.24 -17.30 -11.57
CA ASN A 53 -12.21 -18.39 -11.72
C ASN A 53 -12.79 -18.36 -13.13
#